data_AF-A0A661HJD5-F1
#
_entry.id   AF-A0A661HJD5-F1
#
_cell.length_a   1.000
_cell.length_b   1.000
_cell.length_c   1.000
_cell.angle_alpha   90.00
_cell.angle_beta   90.00
_cell.angle_gamma   90.00
#
_symmetry.space_group_name_H-M   'P 1'
#
loop_
_entity.id
_entity.type
_entity.pdbx_description
1 polymer ?
#
loop_
_entity_poly.entity_id
_entity_poly.type
_entity_poly.pdbx_seq_one_letter_code
_entity_poly.pdbx_strand_id
1 'polypeptide(L)'
;MVGIDESSSTTQFDLTLQTLTARIKKVRAISASLRNKFLKDIDSFDDEIKVVSGKFVLKPKFYEHLIKSNSLNEKMQDENKAWKHLFDECRKAKLIHKSSSYFSKGLRIVSINPNVPSLFNVGYSHVDQYINHRTGLYCKVDDMALSDKNKLAYRDLRLYQIMPLSSGELERVNTKDIIFLDKDTALLYVEHSSIISTTIPTYTLIRVTGEDLVGILEENLKTGVTYPFADAELKSDFTKYKKSHYGSLHISAINMTARNIEVLSSSPVQSVIAYDRTVVSKLTLSEVNVVHPNRVPDHLLSQEVERVLFALKRPDTDKESSENEAES
;
A
#
# COMPACT_ATOMS: atom_id res chain seq x y z
N MET A 1 -7.72 31.85 62.56
CA MET A 1 -6.93 31.61 61.34
C MET A 1 -7.73 30.65 60.49
N VAL A 2 -8.44 31.22 59.52
CA VAL A 2 -9.34 30.52 58.61
C VAL A 2 -8.48 29.83 57.55
N GLY A 3 -8.76 28.55 57.32
CA GLY A 3 -8.09 27.73 56.32
C GLY A 3 -8.19 28.37 54.95
N ILE A 4 -7.05 28.42 54.27
CA ILE A 4 -6.98 28.80 52.87
C ILE A 4 -7.44 27.56 52.10
N ASP A 5 -8.66 27.64 51.55
CA ASP A 5 -9.15 26.71 50.55
C ASP A 5 -8.18 26.70 49.36
N GLU A 6 -7.58 25.54 49.11
CA GLU A 6 -6.90 25.23 47.86
C GLU A 6 -7.96 25.18 46.74
N SER A 7 -8.17 26.31 46.09
CA SER A 7 -9.00 26.41 44.89
C SER A 7 -8.38 25.56 43.77
N SER A 8 -9.12 24.53 43.35
CA SER A 8 -8.69 23.54 42.36
C SER A 8 -8.36 24.20 41.01
N SER A 9 -7.08 24.22 40.64
CA SER A 9 -6.67 24.54 39.29
C SER A 9 -7.12 23.43 38.34
N THR A 10 -8.29 23.59 37.71
CA THR A 10 -8.80 22.66 36.70
C THR A 10 -7.79 22.54 35.57
N THR A 11 -7.25 21.34 35.36
CA THR A 11 -6.20 21.14 34.36
C THR A 11 -6.78 21.15 32.95
N GLN A 12 -5.91 21.38 31.94
CA GLN A 12 -6.31 21.27 30.53
C GLN A 12 -6.85 19.86 30.21
N PHE A 13 -6.38 18.84 30.93
CA PHE A 13 -6.88 17.48 30.85
C PHE A 13 -8.35 17.41 31.31
N ASP A 14 -8.66 17.93 32.49
CA ASP A 14 -10.01 17.90 33.08
C ASP A 14 -11.05 18.59 32.19
N LEU A 15 -10.73 19.77 31.67
CA LEU A 15 -11.60 20.51 30.73
C LEU A 15 -11.86 19.71 29.45
N THR A 16 -10.83 19.02 28.94
CA THR A 16 -10.93 18.18 27.75
C THR A 16 -11.76 16.94 28.03
N LEU A 17 -11.60 16.31 29.19
CA LEU A 17 -12.36 15.15 29.61
C LEU A 17 -13.85 15.47 29.82
N GLN A 18 -14.15 16.61 30.44
CA GLN A 18 -15.54 17.09 30.59
C GLN A 18 -16.19 17.33 29.23
N THR A 19 -15.46 17.99 28.31
CA THR A 19 -15.93 18.25 26.94
C THR A 19 -16.17 16.95 26.18
N LEU A 20 -15.25 15.99 26.25
CA LEU A 20 -15.40 14.68 25.64
C LEU A 20 -16.62 13.94 26.22
N THR A 21 -16.77 13.94 27.54
CA THR A 21 -17.88 13.29 28.25
C THR A 21 -19.23 13.84 27.80
N ALA A 22 -19.36 15.16 27.65
CA ALA A 22 -20.59 15.79 27.17
C ALA A 22 -20.88 15.45 25.69
N ARG A 23 -19.85 15.45 24.83
CA ARG A 23 -20.02 15.23 23.39
C ARG A 23 -20.23 13.77 23.02
N ILE A 24 -19.53 12.84 23.65
CA ILE A 24 -19.64 11.40 23.35
C ILE A 24 -21.04 10.85 23.71
N LYS A 25 -21.71 11.44 24.71
CA LYS A 25 -23.11 11.13 25.05
C LYS A 25 -24.08 11.39 23.90
N LYS A 26 -23.77 12.33 23.00
CA LYS A 26 -24.58 12.67 21.82
C LYS A 26 -24.41 11.68 20.67
N VAL A 27 -23.36 10.84 20.69
CA VAL A 27 -23.11 9.82 19.66
C VAL A 27 -23.94 8.56 19.98
N ARG A 28 -25.14 8.47 19.39
CA ARG A 28 -26.10 7.37 19.64
C ARG A 28 -25.61 6.00 19.15
N ALA A 29 -24.68 5.98 18.20
CA ALA A 29 -24.12 4.75 17.63
C ALA A 29 -23.21 3.99 18.63
N ILE A 30 -22.82 4.60 19.75
CA ILE A 30 -21.96 3.97 20.77
C ILE A 30 -22.81 3.66 22.01
N SER A 31 -22.74 2.41 22.48
CA SER A 31 -23.48 2.00 23.68
C SER A 31 -23.00 2.74 24.93
N ALA A 32 -23.92 2.99 25.88
CA ALA A 32 -23.59 3.70 27.12
C ALA A 32 -22.49 2.99 27.93
N SER A 33 -22.54 1.65 28.01
CA SER A 33 -21.53 0.83 28.69
C SER A 33 -20.14 1.03 28.09
N LEU A 34 -20.02 1.01 26.76
CA LEU A 34 -18.74 1.15 26.08
C LEU A 34 -18.18 2.58 26.19
N ARG A 35 -19.04 3.62 26.15
CA ARG A 35 -18.63 5.01 26.41
C ARG A 35 -18.04 5.18 27.80
N ASN A 36 -18.69 4.59 28.82
CA ASN A 36 -18.23 4.71 30.20
C ASN A 36 -16.88 4.01 30.42
N LYS A 37 -16.69 2.82 29.81
CA LYS A 37 -15.38 2.14 29.83
C LYS A 37 -14.30 3.00 29.18
N PHE A 38 -14.57 3.53 27.99
CA PHE A 38 -13.63 4.39 27.28
C PHE A 38 -13.23 5.65 28.06
N LEU A 39 -14.20 6.34 28.69
CA LEU A 39 -13.92 7.52 29.50
C LEU A 39 -13.09 7.16 30.73
N LYS A 40 -13.36 6.02 31.37
CA LYS A 40 -12.56 5.51 32.49
C LYS A 40 -11.13 5.16 32.08
N ASP A 41 -10.94 4.59 30.88
CA ASP A 41 -9.61 4.29 30.36
C ASP A 41 -8.80 5.57 30.06
N ILE A 42 -9.46 6.64 29.61
CA ILE A 42 -8.80 7.95 29.44
C ILE A 42 -8.43 8.56 30.79
N ASP A 43 -9.37 8.56 31.73
CA ASP A 43 -9.20 9.13 33.08
C ASP A 43 -8.08 8.42 33.86
N SER A 44 -7.97 7.10 33.70
CA SER A 44 -6.90 6.29 34.32
C SER A 44 -5.55 6.29 33.58
N PHE A 45 -5.42 7.11 32.52
CA PHE A 45 -4.20 7.20 31.69
C PHE A 45 -3.79 8.67 31.47
N ASP A 46 -4.12 9.55 32.43
CA ASP A 46 -3.91 10.99 32.41
C ASP A 46 -2.42 11.40 32.32
N ASP A 47 -1.54 10.68 33.02
CA ASP A 47 -0.10 10.99 33.08
C ASP A 47 0.62 10.93 31.72
N GLU A 48 0.17 10.09 30.79
CA GLU A 48 0.86 9.83 29.52
C GLU A 48 0.10 10.33 28.28
N ILE A 49 -1.17 10.73 28.43
CA ILE A 49 -2.01 11.12 27.30
C ILE A 49 -1.89 12.61 27.00
N LYS A 50 -1.52 12.93 25.76
CA LYS A 50 -1.38 14.32 25.32
C LYS A 50 -2.72 14.91 24.89
N VAL A 51 -2.97 16.15 25.28
CA VAL A 51 -4.06 16.98 24.78
C VAL A 51 -3.53 17.96 23.75
N VAL A 52 -4.13 17.97 22.56
CA VAL A 52 -3.81 18.92 21.48
C VAL A 52 -5.10 19.51 20.94
N SER A 53 -5.19 20.84 20.93
CA SER A 53 -6.38 21.59 20.46
C SER A 53 -7.68 21.11 21.12
N GLY A 54 -7.66 20.89 22.44
CA GLY A 54 -8.81 20.43 23.22
C GLY A 54 -9.28 19.01 22.89
N LYS A 55 -8.38 18.14 22.39
CA LYS A 55 -8.67 16.73 22.07
C LYS A 55 -7.54 15.83 22.52
N PHE A 56 -7.89 14.62 22.96
CA PHE A 56 -6.90 13.60 23.31
C PHE A 56 -6.22 13.01 22.06
N VAL A 57 -4.91 12.81 22.16
CA VAL A 57 -4.08 12.12 21.16
C VAL A 57 -3.82 10.70 21.66
N LEU A 58 -4.54 9.74 21.10
CA LEU A 58 -4.45 8.33 21.51
C LEU A 58 -3.30 7.64 20.77
N LYS A 59 -2.27 7.25 21.50
CA LYS A 59 -1.06 6.60 20.96
C LYS A 59 -1.00 5.11 21.34
N PRO A 60 -0.09 4.30 20.77
CA PRO A 60 -0.02 2.87 21.01
C PRO A 60 -0.04 2.47 22.50
N LYS A 61 0.69 3.21 23.35
CA LYS A 61 0.68 2.99 24.81
C LYS A 61 -0.70 3.07 25.47
N PHE A 62 -1.53 4.03 25.05
CA PHE A 62 -2.92 4.12 25.53
C PHE A 62 -3.72 2.88 25.13
N TYR A 63 -3.50 2.35 23.92
CA TYR A 63 -4.17 1.12 23.49
C TYR A 63 -3.69 -0.09 24.27
N GLU A 64 -2.40 -0.19 24.59
CA GLU A 64 -1.89 -1.23 25.49
C GLU A 64 -2.55 -1.18 26.87
N HIS A 65 -2.72 0.02 27.45
CA HIS A 65 -3.46 0.22 28.69
C HIS A 65 -4.90 -0.25 28.55
N LEU A 66 -5.62 0.23 27.54
CA LEU A 66 -7.02 -0.12 27.30
C LEU A 66 -7.23 -1.64 27.10
N ILE A 67 -6.32 -2.29 26.38
CA ILE A 67 -6.33 -3.75 26.17
C ILE A 67 -6.19 -4.47 27.51
N LYS A 68 -5.24 -4.07 28.34
CA LYS A 68 -5.01 -4.67 29.67
C LYS A 68 -6.20 -4.42 30.59
N SER A 69 -6.65 -3.18 30.71
CA SER A 69 -7.75 -2.74 31.58
C SER A 69 -9.08 -3.42 31.25
N ASN A 70 -9.30 -3.75 29.98
CA ASN A 70 -10.52 -4.43 29.52
C ASN A 70 -10.32 -5.92 29.22
N SER A 71 -9.14 -6.49 29.53
CA SER A 71 -8.79 -7.89 29.27
C SER A 71 -9.03 -8.35 27.81
N LEU A 72 -8.85 -7.43 26.85
CA LEU A 72 -9.11 -7.71 25.44
C LEU A 72 -8.08 -8.71 24.90
N ASN A 73 -8.54 -9.69 24.14
CA ASN A 73 -7.69 -10.69 23.52
C ASN A 73 -8.24 -11.14 22.15
N GLU A 74 -7.49 -11.98 21.44
CA GLU A 74 -7.83 -12.42 20.08
C GLU A 74 -9.12 -13.24 20.00
N LYS A 75 -9.54 -13.89 21.10
CA LYS A 75 -10.77 -14.69 21.18
C LYS A 75 -12.03 -13.84 21.33
N MET A 76 -11.90 -12.57 21.73
CA MET A 76 -12.98 -11.62 22.01
C MET A 76 -13.35 -10.79 20.76
N GLN A 77 -13.71 -11.47 19.67
CA GLN A 77 -13.90 -10.80 18.37
C GLN A 77 -14.99 -9.71 18.38
N ASP A 78 -16.09 -9.92 19.09
CA ASP A 78 -17.21 -8.97 19.09
C ASP A 78 -16.92 -7.73 19.95
N GLU A 79 -16.21 -7.89 21.07
CA GLU A 79 -15.74 -6.75 21.87
C GLU A 79 -14.66 -5.96 21.14
N ASN A 80 -13.74 -6.62 20.44
CA ASN A 80 -12.75 -5.95 19.59
C ASN A 80 -13.41 -5.15 18.46
N LYS A 81 -14.46 -5.70 17.83
CA LYS A 81 -15.28 -4.98 16.85
C LYS A 81 -15.99 -3.78 17.47
N ALA A 82 -16.53 -3.92 18.68
CA ALA A 82 -17.22 -2.84 19.38
C ALA A 82 -16.27 -1.68 19.71
N TRP A 83 -15.06 -1.98 20.21
CA TRP A 83 -14.02 -0.99 20.48
C TRP A 83 -13.56 -0.28 19.21
N LYS A 84 -13.31 -1.01 18.12
CA LYS A 84 -13.00 -0.38 16.82
C LYS A 84 -14.13 0.55 16.37
N HIS A 85 -15.37 0.09 16.45
CA HIS A 85 -16.52 0.90 16.08
C HIS A 85 -16.59 2.20 16.91
N LEU A 86 -16.34 2.13 18.22
CA LEU A 86 -16.23 3.32 19.07
C LEU A 86 -15.17 4.31 18.56
N PHE A 87 -13.95 3.83 18.25
CA PHE A 87 -12.88 4.71 17.76
C PHE A 87 -13.19 5.32 16.39
N ASP A 88 -13.79 4.55 15.49
CA ASP A 88 -14.21 5.03 14.17
C ASP A 88 -15.27 6.14 14.33
N GLU A 89 -16.26 5.96 15.21
CA GLU A 89 -17.28 6.97 15.50
C GLU A 89 -16.71 8.21 16.21
N CYS A 90 -15.78 8.04 17.16
CA CYS A 90 -15.08 9.16 17.80
C CYS A 90 -14.26 9.97 16.78
N ARG A 91 -13.64 9.31 15.79
CA ARG A 91 -12.89 9.99 14.73
C ARG A 91 -13.82 10.71 13.76
N LYS A 92 -14.91 10.08 13.31
CA LYS A 92 -15.94 10.71 12.46
C LYS A 92 -16.54 11.95 13.12
N ALA A 93 -16.89 11.84 14.40
CA ALA A 93 -17.43 12.95 15.19
C ALA A 93 -16.36 13.97 15.65
N LYS A 94 -15.11 13.84 15.19
CA LYS A 94 -13.96 14.70 15.52
C LYS A 94 -13.74 14.87 17.03
N LEU A 95 -14.05 13.85 17.85
CA LEU A 95 -13.94 13.87 19.32
C LEU A 95 -12.52 13.60 19.83
N ILE A 96 -11.72 12.88 19.04
CA ILE A 96 -10.30 12.62 19.30
C ILE A 96 -9.44 13.33 18.25
N HIS A 97 -8.17 13.58 18.56
CA HIS A 97 -7.29 14.29 17.64
C HIS A 97 -6.91 13.41 16.42
N LYS A 98 -6.76 14.02 15.24
CA LYS A 98 -6.46 13.30 13.97
C LYS A 98 -5.13 12.54 13.99
N SER A 99 -4.17 12.97 14.80
CA SER A 99 -2.88 12.30 14.99
C SER A 99 -2.93 11.07 15.92
N SER A 100 -4.12 10.73 16.44
CA SER A 100 -4.34 9.48 17.16
C SER A 100 -4.08 8.30 16.23
N SER A 101 -3.36 7.31 16.75
CA SER A 101 -3.09 6.06 16.05
C SER A 101 -4.40 5.32 15.73
N TYR A 102 -4.35 4.38 14.78
CA TYR A 102 -5.53 3.60 14.43
C TYR A 102 -5.71 2.40 15.35
N PHE A 103 -6.93 2.16 15.84
CA PHE A 103 -7.27 0.95 16.58
C PHE A 103 -7.72 -0.15 15.60
N SER A 104 -6.98 -1.27 15.56
CA SER A 104 -7.25 -2.36 14.61
C SER A 104 -8.51 -3.16 14.99
N LYS A 105 -9.18 -3.75 13.99
CA LYS A 105 -10.39 -4.58 14.19
C LYS A 105 -10.11 -5.88 14.97
N GLY A 106 -8.85 -6.33 14.95
CA GLY A 106 -8.37 -7.44 15.75
C GLY A 106 -7.09 -7.02 16.43
N LEU A 107 -6.93 -7.40 17.68
CA LEU A 107 -5.63 -7.43 18.33
C LEU A 107 -4.81 -8.46 17.55
N ARG A 108 -3.96 -7.97 16.66
CA ARG A 108 -3.01 -8.82 15.97
C ARG A 108 -1.75 -8.69 16.77
N ILE A 109 -1.20 -9.81 17.22
CA ILE A 109 0.23 -9.85 17.52
C ILE A 109 0.90 -9.36 16.23
N VAL A 110 1.55 -8.19 16.27
CA VAL A 110 2.50 -7.81 15.23
C VAL A 110 3.70 -8.71 15.46
N SER A 111 3.53 -9.97 15.10
CA SER A 111 4.65 -10.87 14.96
C SER A 111 5.41 -10.31 13.77
N ILE A 112 6.70 -10.07 13.93
CA ILE A 112 7.64 -9.88 12.82
C ILE A 112 7.84 -11.24 12.10
N ASN A 113 6.75 -12.01 11.98
CA ASN A 113 6.67 -13.25 11.25
C ASN A 113 5.75 -12.94 10.06
N PRO A 114 6.26 -12.95 8.83
CA PRO A 114 5.49 -12.64 7.63
C PRO A 114 4.54 -13.80 7.30
N ASN A 115 3.75 -14.31 8.26
CA ASN A 115 2.66 -15.21 7.96
C ASN A 115 1.47 -14.40 7.46
N VAL A 116 1.56 -13.97 6.20
CA VAL A 116 0.36 -13.62 5.45
C VAL A 116 -0.43 -14.92 5.27
N PRO A 117 -1.72 -15.00 5.65
CA PRO A 117 -2.55 -16.20 5.47
C PRO A 117 -2.57 -16.75 4.02
N SER A 118 -2.06 -16.00 3.05
CA SER A 118 -1.86 -16.40 1.65
C SER A 118 -0.69 -17.36 1.40
N LEU A 119 0.28 -17.49 2.32
CA LEU A 119 1.43 -18.38 2.15
C LEU A 119 1.02 -19.86 2.10
N PHE A 120 -0.01 -20.25 2.86
CA PHE A 120 -0.40 -21.65 3.04
C PHE A 120 -1.57 -22.12 2.16
N ASN A 121 -2.15 -21.23 1.33
CA ASN A 121 -3.28 -21.58 0.45
C ASN A 121 -2.85 -22.05 -0.94
N VAL A 122 -1.55 -22.25 -1.18
CA VAL A 122 -1.01 -22.72 -2.47
C VAL A 122 -0.54 -24.17 -2.30
N GLY A 123 -1.10 -25.08 -3.10
CA GLY A 123 -0.62 -26.46 -3.14
C GLY A 123 0.81 -26.52 -3.68
N TYR A 124 1.68 -27.32 -3.05
CA TYR A 124 3.08 -27.49 -3.47
C TYR A 124 3.22 -27.91 -4.94
N SER A 125 2.28 -28.67 -5.48
CA SER A 125 2.23 -29.01 -6.91
C SER A 125 2.18 -27.79 -7.83
N HIS A 126 1.55 -26.69 -7.43
CA HIS A 126 1.53 -25.45 -8.20
C HIS A 126 2.88 -24.73 -8.16
N VAL A 127 3.62 -24.85 -7.05
CA VAL A 127 4.98 -24.31 -6.91
C VAL A 127 5.92 -25.04 -7.86
N ASP A 128 5.87 -26.38 -7.88
CA ASP A 128 6.69 -27.18 -8.79
C ASP A 128 6.38 -26.89 -10.26
N GLN A 129 5.08 -26.80 -10.62
CA GLN A 129 4.65 -26.41 -11.97
C GLN A 129 5.18 -25.02 -12.35
N TYR A 130 5.12 -24.06 -11.43
CA TYR A 130 5.65 -22.72 -11.67
C TYR A 130 7.16 -22.74 -11.92
N ILE A 131 7.94 -23.39 -11.06
CA ILE A 131 9.42 -23.43 -11.17
C ILE A 131 9.83 -24.10 -12.48
N ASN A 132 9.22 -25.24 -12.80
CA ASN A 132 9.53 -26.00 -14.02
C ASN A 132 9.19 -25.20 -15.29
N HIS A 133 8.03 -24.52 -15.31
CA HIS A 133 7.63 -23.73 -16.47
C HIS A 133 8.42 -22.44 -16.64
N ARG A 134 8.76 -21.75 -15.54
CA ARG A 134 9.61 -20.54 -15.60
C ARG A 134 11.01 -20.88 -16.09
N THR A 135 11.61 -21.94 -15.55
CA THR A 135 12.96 -22.39 -15.95
C THR A 135 12.99 -22.80 -17.43
N GLY A 136 11.91 -23.38 -17.95
CA GLY A 136 11.79 -23.77 -19.35
C GLY A 136 11.43 -22.65 -20.33
N LEU A 137 11.08 -21.43 -19.85
CA LEU A 137 10.52 -20.39 -20.70
C LEU A 137 11.55 -19.82 -21.70
N TYR A 138 12.81 -19.74 -21.27
CA TYR A 138 13.88 -19.09 -22.03
C TYR A 138 14.88 -20.06 -22.69
N CYS A 139 14.67 -21.37 -22.61
CA CYS A 139 15.65 -22.38 -23.05
C CYS A 139 16.04 -22.36 -24.54
N LYS A 140 15.49 -21.48 -25.39
CA LYS A 140 15.77 -21.37 -26.84
C LYS A 140 15.56 -19.96 -27.40
N VAL A 141 15.80 -18.92 -26.62
CA VAL A 141 15.41 -17.54 -27.01
C VAL A 141 16.25 -16.96 -28.13
N ASP A 142 17.53 -17.34 -28.20
CA ASP A 142 18.49 -16.74 -29.14
C ASP A 142 18.09 -16.92 -30.61
N ASP A 143 17.44 -18.05 -30.95
CA ASP A 143 17.03 -18.39 -32.32
C ASP A 143 15.62 -17.89 -32.69
N MET A 144 14.91 -17.22 -31.77
CA MET A 144 13.51 -16.82 -31.99
C MET A 144 13.38 -15.48 -32.71
N ALA A 145 12.36 -15.39 -33.56
CA ALA A 145 11.90 -14.10 -34.08
C ALA A 145 11.43 -13.19 -32.93
N LEU A 146 11.60 -11.87 -33.08
CA LEU A 146 11.22 -10.90 -32.05
C LEU A 146 9.73 -11.00 -31.64
N SER A 147 8.84 -11.36 -32.57
CA SER A 147 7.43 -11.59 -32.25
C SER A 147 7.20 -12.76 -31.29
N ASP A 148 7.98 -13.84 -31.41
CA ASP A 148 7.91 -14.99 -30.50
C ASP A 148 8.60 -14.68 -29.17
N LYS A 149 9.71 -13.94 -29.19
CA LYS A 149 10.33 -13.37 -27.99
C LYS A 149 9.34 -12.49 -27.21
N ASN A 150 8.55 -11.68 -27.90
CA ASN A 150 7.52 -10.84 -27.28
C ASN A 150 6.40 -11.67 -26.65
N LYS A 151 6.04 -12.84 -27.22
CA LYS A 151 5.12 -13.80 -26.56
C LYS A 151 5.71 -14.33 -25.26
N LEU A 152 6.99 -14.67 -25.24
CA LEU A 152 7.68 -15.12 -24.03
C LEU A 152 7.70 -14.02 -22.95
N ALA A 153 8.15 -12.82 -23.32
CA ALA A 153 8.18 -11.68 -22.42
C ALA A 153 6.78 -11.34 -21.87
N TYR A 154 5.75 -11.37 -22.73
CA TYR A 154 4.37 -11.15 -22.30
C TYR A 154 3.93 -12.20 -21.26
N ARG A 155 4.21 -13.49 -21.47
CA ARG A 155 3.87 -14.56 -20.51
C ARG A 155 4.60 -14.36 -19.18
N ASP A 156 5.87 -14.01 -19.21
CA ASP A 156 6.67 -13.73 -17.99
C ASP A 156 6.09 -12.56 -17.20
N LEU A 157 5.93 -11.41 -17.84
CA LEU A 157 5.38 -10.23 -17.19
C LEU A 157 3.96 -10.44 -16.64
N ARG A 158 3.18 -11.36 -17.23
CA ARG A 158 1.82 -11.72 -16.77
C ARG A 158 1.76 -12.75 -15.64
N LEU A 159 2.78 -13.59 -15.43
CA LEU A 159 2.70 -14.76 -14.54
C LEU A 159 3.90 -14.93 -13.59
N TYR A 160 5.11 -14.60 -14.05
CA TYR A 160 6.35 -15.01 -13.38
C TYR A 160 7.04 -13.87 -12.63
N GLN A 161 6.69 -12.61 -12.89
CA GLN A 161 7.19 -11.49 -12.09
C GLN A 161 6.57 -11.47 -10.68
N ILE A 162 7.30 -10.94 -9.70
CA ILE A 162 6.83 -10.79 -8.31
C ILE A 162 5.55 -9.93 -8.24
N MET A 163 5.49 -8.94 -9.12
CA MET A 163 4.32 -8.12 -9.38
C MET A 163 3.83 -8.32 -10.81
N PRO A 164 3.04 -9.37 -11.09
CA PRO A 164 2.53 -9.61 -12.42
C PRO A 164 1.65 -8.46 -12.91
N LEU A 165 1.84 -8.11 -14.17
CA LEU A 165 1.12 -7.04 -14.85
C LEU A 165 -0.21 -7.55 -15.41
N SER A 166 -1.18 -6.65 -15.50
CA SER A 166 -2.42 -6.88 -16.25
C SER A 166 -2.22 -6.64 -17.74
N SER A 167 -3.17 -7.09 -18.56
CA SER A 167 -3.18 -6.81 -20.01
C SER A 167 -3.10 -5.31 -20.27
N GLY A 168 -3.96 -4.54 -19.62
CA GLY A 168 -4.04 -3.10 -19.85
C GLY A 168 -2.84 -2.33 -19.32
N GLU A 169 -2.09 -2.85 -18.35
CA GLU A 169 -0.80 -2.27 -17.97
C GLU A 169 0.26 -2.56 -19.04
N LEU A 170 0.34 -3.79 -19.55
CA LEU A 170 1.31 -4.15 -20.60
C LEU A 170 1.07 -3.41 -21.91
N GLU A 171 -0.18 -3.24 -22.31
CA GLU A 171 -0.55 -2.50 -23.53
C GLU A 171 -0.05 -1.03 -23.52
N ARG A 172 0.18 -0.47 -22.32
CA ARG A 172 0.66 0.89 -22.12
C ARG A 172 2.18 0.97 -21.96
N VAL A 173 2.90 -0.15 -21.93
CA VAL A 173 4.36 -0.15 -21.84
C VAL A 173 4.92 0.41 -23.14
N ASN A 174 5.51 1.59 -23.02
CA ASN A 174 6.26 2.25 -24.08
C ASN A 174 7.75 1.95 -23.88
N THR A 175 8.42 1.43 -24.91
CA THR A 175 9.84 1.05 -24.83
C THR A 175 10.76 2.23 -24.51
N LYS A 176 10.38 3.45 -24.91
CA LYS A 176 11.13 4.66 -24.60
C LYS A 176 11.08 5.03 -23.11
N ASP A 177 10.09 4.52 -22.39
CA ASP A 177 9.89 4.82 -20.98
C ASP A 177 10.49 3.73 -20.06
N ILE A 178 11.14 2.70 -20.65
CA ILE A 178 11.82 1.65 -19.89
C ILE A 178 13.19 2.16 -19.43
N ILE A 179 13.47 1.99 -18.13
CA ILE A 179 14.73 2.40 -17.51
C ILE A 179 15.61 1.16 -17.34
N PHE A 180 16.64 1.03 -18.16
CA PHE A 180 17.59 -0.08 -18.11
C PHE A 180 18.71 0.21 -17.09
N LEU A 181 18.68 -0.48 -15.95
CA LEU A 181 19.64 -0.25 -14.86
C LEU A 181 20.95 -0.98 -15.12
N ASP A 182 20.85 -2.26 -15.49
CA ASP A 182 21.94 -3.17 -15.81
C ASP A 182 21.43 -4.26 -16.77
N LYS A 183 22.24 -5.31 -16.98
CA LYS A 183 21.93 -6.39 -17.93
C LYS A 183 20.79 -7.30 -17.51
N ASP A 184 20.48 -7.35 -16.22
CA ASP A 184 19.51 -8.29 -15.64
C ASP A 184 18.33 -7.58 -14.95
N THR A 185 18.36 -6.25 -14.86
CA THR A 185 17.35 -5.44 -14.19
C THR A 185 16.94 -4.23 -15.03
N ALA A 186 15.63 -4.09 -15.23
CA ALA A 186 15.00 -2.90 -15.80
C ALA A 186 13.82 -2.45 -14.94
N LEU A 187 13.43 -1.18 -15.06
CA LEU A 187 12.21 -0.64 -14.47
C LEU A 187 11.22 -0.29 -15.59
N LEU A 188 10.01 -0.83 -15.49
CA LEU A 188 8.89 -0.42 -16.33
C LEU A 188 8.20 0.76 -15.66
N TYR A 189 8.15 1.88 -16.36
CA TYR A 189 7.40 3.06 -15.95
C TYR A 189 5.92 2.89 -16.35
N VAL A 190 5.03 2.87 -15.36
CA VAL A 190 3.59 2.70 -15.58
C VAL A 190 2.82 3.88 -15.00
N GLU A 191 2.16 4.63 -15.87
CA GLU A 191 1.28 5.72 -15.46
C GLU A 191 -0.12 5.23 -15.07
N HIS A 192 -0.61 5.78 -13.98
CA HIS A 192 -1.96 5.59 -13.49
C HIS A 192 -2.74 6.90 -13.63
N SER A 193 -3.95 6.77 -14.17
CA SER A 193 -4.93 7.84 -14.17
C SER A 193 -5.12 8.37 -12.75
N SER A 194 -5.21 9.69 -12.59
CA SER A 194 -5.46 10.37 -11.32
C SER A 194 -6.53 9.66 -10.47
N ILE A 195 -6.16 9.16 -9.30
CA ILE A 195 -7.14 8.64 -8.34
C ILE A 195 -7.81 9.85 -7.67
N ILE A 196 -9.14 9.73 -7.51
CA ILE A 196 -10.10 10.67 -6.92
C ILE A 196 -9.48 11.44 -5.73
N SER A 197 -8.93 12.63 -5.99
CA SER A 197 -8.35 13.68 -5.09
C SER A 197 -7.01 14.25 -5.57
N THR A 198 -6.29 13.56 -6.46
CA THR A 198 -5.04 14.09 -7.05
C THR A 198 -5.24 14.41 -8.52
N THR A 199 -5.32 15.69 -8.91
CA THR A 199 -5.35 16.14 -10.32
C THR A 199 -4.12 15.78 -11.16
N ILE A 200 -3.14 15.04 -10.61
CA ILE A 200 -1.89 14.67 -11.29
C ILE A 200 -1.89 13.15 -11.49
N PRO A 201 -1.65 12.65 -12.72
CA PRO A 201 -1.33 11.24 -12.95
C PRO A 201 -0.18 10.80 -12.05
N THR A 202 -0.35 9.67 -11.37
CA THR A 202 0.70 9.07 -10.54
C THR A 202 1.38 7.97 -11.33
N TYR A 203 2.62 7.63 -11.01
CA TYR A 203 3.33 6.55 -11.69
C TYR A 203 3.83 5.51 -10.69
N THR A 204 3.97 4.29 -11.19
CA THR A 204 4.63 3.18 -10.48
C THR A 204 5.85 2.76 -11.31
N LEU A 205 6.97 2.50 -10.63
CA LEU A 205 8.13 1.84 -11.20
C LEU A 205 8.06 0.35 -10.87
N ILE A 206 7.94 -0.49 -11.89
CA ILE A 206 7.83 -1.93 -11.73
C ILE A 206 9.17 -2.55 -12.10
N ARG A 207 9.83 -3.13 -11.09
CA ARG A 207 11.09 -3.84 -11.31
C ARG A 207 10.84 -5.13 -12.09
N VAL A 208 11.61 -5.29 -13.16
CA VAL A 208 11.69 -6.50 -13.98
C VAL A 208 13.09 -7.07 -13.85
N THR A 209 13.17 -8.39 -13.68
CA THR A 209 14.45 -9.09 -13.51
C THR A 209 14.57 -10.29 -14.45
N GLY A 210 15.78 -10.55 -14.92
CA GLY A 210 16.15 -11.66 -15.81
C GLY A 210 16.85 -11.15 -17.08
N GLU A 211 18.07 -11.65 -17.33
CA GLU A 211 18.92 -11.23 -18.47
C GLU A 211 18.20 -11.40 -19.82
N ASP A 212 17.53 -12.53 -20.04
CA ASP A 212 16.79 -12.77 -21.29
C ASP A 212 15.61 -11.81 -21.45
N LEU A 213 14.85 -11.56 -20.39
CA LEU A 213 13.69 -10.67 -20.41
C LEU A 213 14.14 -9.23 -20.68
N VAL A 214 15.19 -8.77 -19.99
CA VAL A 214 15.77 -7.44 -20.21
C VAL A 214 16.34 -7.33 -21.62
N GLY A 215 17.01 -8.37 -22.12
CA GLY A 215 17.50 -8.43 -23.49
C GLY A 215 16.39 -8.28 -24.54
N ILE A 216 15.23 -8.92 -24.34
CA ILE A 216 14.07 -8.76 -25.23
C ILE A 216 13.54 -7.32 -25.18
N LEU A 217 13.46 -6.70 -24.01
CA LEU A 217 13.04 -5.30 -23.88
C LEU A 217 14.01 -4.34 -24.59
N GLU A 218 15.31 -4.57 -24.47
CA GLU A 218 16.33 -3.81 -25.20
C GLU A 218 16.24 -4.01 -26.72
N GLU A 219 15.99 -5.24 -27.19
CA GLU A 219 15.82 -5.55 -28.61
C GLU A 219 14.62 -4.80 -29.19
N ASN A 220 13.49 -4.73 -28.47
CA ASN A 220 12.34 -3.92 -28.87
C ASN A 220 12.67 -2.42 -28.96
N LEU A 221 13.46 -1.89 -28.02
CA LEU A 221 13.93 -0.51 -28.07
C LEU A 221 14.82 -0.27 -29.32
N LYS A 222 15.80 -1.14 -29.57
CA LYS A 222 16.75 -1.05 -30.69
C LYS A 222 16.04 -1.15 -32.05
N THR A 223 15.00 -1.97 -32.15
CA THR A 223 14.20 -2.15 -33.37
C THR A 223 13.12 -1.10 -33.56
N GLY A 224 12.94 -0.18 -32.59
CA GLY A 224 11.99 0.92 -32.67
C GLY A 224 10.54 0.54 -32.39
N VAL A 225 10.28 -0.66 -31.86
CA VAL A 225 8.93 -1.09 -31.45
C VAL A 225 8.49 -0.25 -30.26
N THR A 226 7.48 0.61 -30.43
CA THR A 226 7.06 1.53 -29.36
C THR A 226 6.22 0.84 -28.29
N TYR A 227 5.22 0.05 -28.68
CA TYR A 227 4.30 -0.66 -27.77
C TYR A 227 4.34 -2.17 -28.02
N PRO A 228 5.37 -2.89 -27.54
CA PRO A 228 5.62 -4.29 -27.89
C PRO A 228 4.55 -5.27 -27.41
N PHE A 229 3.69 -4.84 -26.49
CA PHE A 229 2.66 -5.68 -25.86
C PHE A 229 1.22 -5.23 -26.17
N ALA A 230 1.02 -4.30 -27.11
CA ALA A 230 -0.31 -3.85 -27.51
C ALA A 230 -1.06 -4.82 -28.43
N ASP A 231 -0.37 -5.84 -28.96
CA ASP A 231 -0.91 -6.80 -29.92
C ASP A 231 -1.97 -7.74 -29.30
N ALA A 232 -3.12 -7.87 -29.99
CA ALA A 232 -4.20 -8.76 -29.61
C ALA A 232 -3.81 -10.25 -29.72
N GLU A 233 -2.89 -10.62 -30.61
CA GLU A 233 -2.41 -12.00 -30.75
C GLU A 233 -1.70 -12.47 -29.47
N LEU A 234 -0.95 -11.59 -28.80
CA LEU A 234 -0.29 -11.89 -27.53
C LEU A 234 -1.30 -12.27 -26.44
N LYS A 235 -2.47 -11.61 -26.39
CA LYS A 235 -3.54 -11.93 -25.43
C LYS A 235 -4.16 -13.30 -25.70
N SER A 236 -4.39 -13.62 -26.98
CA SER A 236 -4.93 -14.91 -27.41
C SER A 236 -3.94 -16.04 -27.10
N ASP A 237 -2.68 -15.85 -27.47
CA ASP A 237 -1.58 -16.77 -27.17
C ASP A 237 -1.43 -17.02 -25.67
N PHE A 238 -1.43 -15.94 -24.87
CA PHE A 238 -1.39 -16.03 -23.41
C PHE A 238 -2.54 -16.87 -22.84
N THR A 239 -3.76 -16.68 -23.36
CA THR A 239 -4.94 -17.43 -22.90
C THR A 239 -4.80 -18.92 -23.19
N LYS A 240 -4.27 -19.28 -24.36
CA LYS A 240 -3.97 -20.67 -24.73
C LYS A 240 -2.87 -21.25 -23.84
N TYR A 241 -1.77 -20.52 -23.67
CA TYR A 241 -0.66 -20.91 -22.81
C TYR A 241 -1.11 -21.18 -21.37
N LYS A 242 -1.82 -20.22 -20.77
CA LYS A 242 -2.34 -20.33 -19.40
C LYS A 242 -3.28 -21.53 -19.24
N LYS A 243 -4.16 -21.79 -20.22
CA LYS A 243 -5.04 -22.97 -20.21
C LYS A 243 -4.25 -24.28 -20.31
N SER A 244 -3.20 -24.34 -21.14
CA SER A 244 -2.38 -25.53 -21.34
C SER A 244 -1.56 -25.88 -20.09
N HIS A 245 -0.99 -24.89 -19.41
CA HIS A 245 -0.05 -25.11 -18.31
C HIS A 245 -0.68 -25.06 -16.92
N TYR A 246 -1.75 -24.28 -16.75
CA TYR A 246 -2.40 -24.08 -15.44
C TYR A 246 -3.87 -24.49 -15.43
N GLY A 247 -4.41 -24.98 -16.56
CA GLY A 247 -5.79 -25.47 -16.64
C GLY A 247 -6.82 -24.42 -16.20
N SER A 248 -7.65 -24.79 -15.23
CA SER A 248 -8.71 -23.95 -14.66
C SER A 248 -8.24 -23.05 -13.52
N LEU A 249 -6.95 -23.05 -13.14
CA LEU A 249 -6.47 -22.18 -12.06
C LEU A 249 -6.77 -20.71 -12.37
N HIS A 250 -7.26 -19.99 -11.35
CA HIS A 250 -7.46 -18.56 -11.46
C HIS A 250 -6.11 -17.82 -11.45
N ILE A 251 -6.01 -16.70 -12.18
CA ILE A 251 -4.74 -15.95 -12.29
C ILE A 251 -4.24 -15.45 -10.92
N SER A 252 -5.16 -15.13 -10.01
CA SER A 252 -4.79 -14.74 -8.64
C SER A 252 -4.09 -15.87 -7.88
N ALA A 253 -4.46 -17.13 -8.13
CA ALA A 253 -3.82 -18.27 -7.50
C ALA A 253 -2.39 -18.46 -8.03
N ILE A 254 -2.19 -18.30 -9.35
CA ILE A 254 -0.86 -18.36 -9.97
C ILE A 254 0.03 -17.21 -9.45
N ASN A 255 -0.52 -16.00 -9.37
CA ASN A 255 0.19 -14.84 -8.83
C ASN A 255 0.53 -15.00 -7.33
N MET A 256 -0.33 -15.69 -6.56
CA MET A 256 -0.02 -16.06 -5.18
C MET A 256 1.12 -17.06 -5.11
N THR A 257 1.17 -18.06 -6.01
CA THR A 257 2.29 -18.99 -6.12
C THR A 257 3.60 -18.25 -6.39
N ALA A 258 3.63 -17.34 -7.37
CA ALA A 258 4.80 -16.53 -7.70
C ALA A 258 5.33 -15.76 -6.48
N ARG A 259 4.42 -15.13 -5.74
CA ARG A 259 4.74 -14.39 -4.50
C ARG A 259 5.26 -15.29 -3.41
N ASN A 260 4.65 -16.46 -3.21
CA ASN A 260 5.08 -17.40 -2.18
C ASN A 260 6.46 -17.95 -2.49
N ILE A 261 6.77 -18.21 -3.77
CA ILE A 261 8.12 -18.62 -4.18
C ILE A 261 9.13 -17.54 -3.80
N GLU A 262 8.87 -16.29 -4.16
CA GLU A 262 9.76 -15.18 -3.81
C GLU A 262 9.96 -15.07 -2.29
N VAL A 263 8.88 -15.16 -1.50
CA VAL A 263 8.95 -15.12 -0.03
C VAL A 263 9.77 -16.29 0.53
N LEU A 264 9.64 -17.48 -0.05
CA LEU A 264 10.36 -18.68 0.39
C LEU A 264 11.82 -18.69 -0.09
N SER A 265 12.14 -18.00 -1.18
CA SER A 265 13.49 -17.94 -1.76
C SER A 265 14.30 -16.73 -1.33
N SER A 266 13.70 -15.74 -0.67
CA SER A 266 14.35 -14.49 -0.24
C SER A 266 14.30 -14.30 1.27
N SER A 267 15.15 -13.41 1.79
CA SER A 267 15.05 -13.01 3.20
C SER A 267 13.74 -12.24 3.45
N PRO A 268 13.17 -12.29 4.68
CA PRO A 268 11.93 -11.58 5.01
C PRO A 268 11.95 -10.08 4.64
N VAL A 269 13.12 -9.43 4.77
CA VAL A 269 13.30 -8.02 4.40
C VAL A 269 13.21 -7.82 2.88
N GLN A 270 13.88 -8.67 2.10
CA GLN A 270 13.83 -8.64 0.64
C GLN A 270 12.41 -8.89 0.13
N SER A 271 11.68 -9.85 0.73
CA SER A 271 10.31 -10.14 0.31
C SER A 271 9.36 -8.97 0.59
N VAL A 272 9.54 -8.27 1.72
CA VAL A 272 8.75 -7.08 2.06
C VAL A 272 9.04 -5.94 1.07
N ILE A 273 10.32 -5.70 0.75
CA ILE A 273 10.73 -4.67 -0.22
C ILE A 273 10.14 -4.98 -1.61
N ALA A 274 10.15 -6.24 -2.03
CA ALA A 274 9.65 -6.66 -3.33
C ALA A 274 8.11 -6.64 -3.44
N TYR A 275 7.37 -6.64 -2.32
CA TYR A 275 5.91 -6.78 -2.29
C TYR A 275 5.14 -5.46 -2.11
N ASP A 276 5.76 -4.44 -1.52
CA ASP A 276 5.03 -3.26 -1.07
C ASP A 276 4.53 -2.38 -2.24
N ARG A 277 3.28 -2.60 -2.69
CA ARG A 277 2.53 -1.69 -3.56
C ARG A 277 2.05 -0.48 -2.77
N THR A 278 2.95 0.35 -2.27
CA THR A 278 2.53 1.71 -1.93
C THR A 278 2.18 2.44 -3.22
N VAL A 279 0.93 2.90 -3.33
CA VAL A 279 0.41 3.73 -4.45
C VAL A 279 1.19 5.06 -4.60
N VAL A 280 2.05 5.37 -3.63
CA VAL A 280 3.05 6.42 -3.70
C VAL A 280 4.38 5.75 -4.02
N SER A 281 5.00 6.12 -5.14
CA SER A 281 6.37 5.72 -5.41
C SER A 281 7.25 6.12 -4.22
N LYS A 282 7.90 5.14 -3.58
CA LYS A 282 8.90 5.42 -2.52
C LYS A 282 10.23 5.92 -3.10
N LEU A 283 10.40 5.82 -4.43
CA LEU A 283 11.59 6.16 -5.18
C LEU A 283 11.20 7.06 -6.36
N THR A 284 11.56 8.32 -6.27
CA THR A 284 11.45 9.27 -7.37
C THR A 284 12.37 8.87 -8.52
N LEU A 285 12.04 9.29 -9.75
CA LEU A 285 12.92 9.13 -10.91
C LEU A 285 14.28 9.81 -10.66
N SER A 286 14.27 10.93 -9.94
CA SER A 286 15.46 11.63 -9.48
C SER A 286 16.32 10.76 -8.55
N GLU A 287 15.73 10.08 -7.55
CA GLU A 287 16.49 9.17 -6.67
C GLU A 287 17.04 7.97 -7.44
N VAL A 288 16.28 7.40 -8.38
CA VAL A 288 16.80 6.35 -9.28
C VAL A 288 17.99 6.85 -10.08
N ASN A 289 17.92 8.07 -10.62
CA ASN A 289 19.03 8.67 -11.38
C ASN A 289 20.25 9.01 -10.50
N VAL A 290 20.07 9.28 -9.21
CA VAL A 290 21.18 9.44 -8.26
C VAL A 290 21.91 8.11 -8.04
N VAL A 291 21.17 7.01 -7.88
CA VAL A 291 21.75 5.67 -7.65
C VAL A 291 22.32 5.07 -8.94
N HIS A 292 21.65 5.32 -10.07
CA HIS A 292 22.04 4.85 -11.40
C HIS A 292 22.19 6.05 -12.36
N PRO A 293 23.33 6.76 -12.32
CA PRO A 293 23.55 7.97 -13.09
C PRO A 293 23.33 7.77 -14.60
N ASN A 294 22.56 8.68 -15.20
CA ASN A 294 22.28 8.76 -16.65
C ASN A 294 21.53 7.54 -17.22
N ARG A 295 20.87 6.75 -16.37
CA ARG A 295 20.04 5.62 -16.81
C ARG A 295 18.58 5.99 -17.01
N VAL A 296 18.11 7.04 -16.31
CA VAL A 296 16.74 7.51 -16.44
C VAL A 296 16.64 8.42 -17.67
N PRO A 297 15.70 8.15 -18.60
CA PRO A 297 15.48 9.02 -19.76
C PRO A 297 15.16 10.47 -19.37
N ASP A 298 15.77 11.43 -20.07
CA ASP A 298 15.65 12.87 -19.79
C ASP A 298 14.20 13.36 -19.82
N HIS A 299 13.37 12.80 -20.71
CA HIS A 299 11.96 13.17 -20.79
C HIS A 299 11.17 12.75 -19.55
N LEU A 300 11.51 11.62 -18.93
CA LEU A 300 10.88 11.18 -17.67
C LEU A 300 11.30 12.06 -16.49
N LEU A 301 12.58 12.44 -16.42
CA LEU A 301 13.07 13.39 -15.41
C LEU A 301 12.38 14.75 -15.55
N SER A 302 12.24 15.24 -16.78
CA SER A 302 11.54 16.49 -17.07
C SER A 302 10.07 16.42 -16.65
N GLN A 303 9.38 15.31 -16.94
CA GLN A 303 8.00 15.07 -16.50
C GLN A 303 7.86 15.05 -14.97
N GLU A 304 8.82 14.47 -14.23
CA GLU A 304 8.80 14.50 -12.77
C GLU A 304 8.91 15.93 -12.23
N VAL A 305 9.83 16.73 -12.77
CA VAL A 305 9.98 18.15 -12.39
C VAL A 305 8.70 18.93 -12.66
N GLU A 306 8.09 18.75 -13.83
CA GLU A 306 6.81 19.39 -14.17
C GLU A 306 5.70 19.02 -13.20
N ARG A 307 5.63 17.75 -12.78
CA ARG A 307 4.64 17.27 -11.81
C ARG A 307 4.86 17.89 -10.43
N VAL A 308 6.11 17.97 -9.97
CA VAL A 308 6.45 18.63 -8.70
C VAL A 308 6.07 20.11 -8.76
N LEU A 309 6.44 20.82 -9.83
CA LEU A 309 6.08 22.23 -10.02
C LEU A 309 4.56 22.43 -10.08
N PHE A 310 3.83 21.54 -10.75
CA PHE A 310 2.37 21.59 -10.79
C PHE A 310 1.75 21.34 -9.41
N ALA A 311 2.27 20.38 -8.65
CA ALA A 311 1.82 20.11 -7.28
C ALA A 311 2.04 21.32 -6.36
N LEU A 312 3.18 22.00 -6.51
CA LEU A 312 3.51 23.23 -5.77
C LEU A 312 2.67 24.45 -6.21
N LYS A 313 2.15 24.47 -7.44
CA LYS A 313 1.30 25.55 -7.98
C LYS A 313 -0.18 25.44 -7.57
N ARG A 314 -0.59 24.40 -6.84
CA ARG A 314 -1.97 24.32 -6.34
C ARG A 314 -2.23 25.52 -5.43
N PRO A 315 -3.24 26.36 -5.70
CA PRO A 315 -3.61 27.42 -4.78
C PRO A 315 -3.98 26.81 -3.41
N ASP A 316 -3.64 27.50 -2.33
CA ASP A 316 -4.07 27.24 -0.94
C ASP A 316 -5.61 27.42 -0.77
N THR A 317 -6.40 26.97 -1.74
CA THR A 317 -7.87 27.04 -1.70
C THR A 317 -8.52 25.87 -0.97
N ASP A 318 -7.72 24.98 -0.35
CA ASP A 318 -8.16 24.23 0.82
C ASP A 318 -8.00 25.11 2.09
N LYS A 319 -8.44 26.38 2.02
CA LYS A 319 -8.91 27.04 3.24
C LYS A 319 -10.10 26.22 3.68
N GLU A 320 -10.01 25.60 4.87
CA GLU A 320 -11.21 25.18 5.59
C GLU A 320 -12.23 26.30 5.42
N SER A 321 -13.35 25.99 4.76
CA SER A 321 -14.48 26.90 4.70
C SER A 321 -14.71 27.37 6.12
N SER A 322 -14.37 28.63 6.38
CA SER A 322 -14.59 29.26 7.66
C SER A 322 -16.07 29.07 7.96
N GLU A 323 -16.37 28.25 8.97
CA GLU A 323 -17.66 28.27 9.66
C GLU A 323 -17.84 29.69 10.17
N ASN A 324 -18.45 30.55 9.35
CA ASN A 324 -18.97 31.88 9.66
C ASN A 324 -19.70 32.40 8.42
N GLU A 325 -20.74 31.68 7.99
CA GLU A 325 -21.77 32.19 7.08
C GLU A 325 -23.02 31.29 7.23
N ALA A 326 -23.51 31.21 8.46
CA ALA A 326 -24.83 30.70 8.78
C ALA A 326 -25.33 31.34 10.08
N GLU A 327 -25.19 32.67 10.19
CA GLU A 327 -25.89 33.51 11.16
C GLU A 327 -25.83 34.96 10.66
N SER A 328 -26.65 35.27 9.66
CA SER A 328 -27.12 36.62 9.33
C SER A 328 -28.35 36.53 8.45
#